data_AF-A0A3S3P3J7-F1
#
_entry.id   AF-A0A3S3P3J7-F1
#
_cell.length_a   1.000
_cell.length_b   1.000
_cell.length_c   1.000
_cell.angle_alpha   90.00
_cell.angle_beta   90.00
_cell.angle_gamma   90.00
#
_symmetry.space_group_name_H-M   'P 1'
#
loop_
_entity.id
_entity.type
_entity.pdbx_description
1 polymer ?
#
loop_
_entity_poly.entity_id
_entity_poly.type
_entity_poly.pdbx_seq_one_letter_code
_entity_poly.pdbx_strand_id
1 'polypeptide(L)'
;GSCVNFQETSELTDASGIHNIIFTYKDTDGFCGVALEDVGLWKRNRKHVVYLTRYCIDKWYIAHAVFHVLGVPHEVNRPDRDDFVQINFGNLDREDYMHFQKHNIH
;
A
#
# COMPACT_ATOMS: atom_id res chain seq x y z
N GLY A 1 0.46 1.82 -21.22
CA GLY A 1 -0.37 2.46 -20.18
C GLY A 1 -1.27 1.40 -19.58
N SER A 2 -1.53 1.46 -18.27
CA SER A 2 -2.51 0.60 -17.61
C SER A 2 -3.94 0.92 -18.07
N CYS A 3 -4.88 0.01 -17.83
CA CYS A 3 -6.32 0.24 -18.03
C CYS A 3 -7.05 0.75 -16.76
N VAL A 4 -6.31 0.98 -15.66
CA VAL A 4 -6.86 1.54 -14.42
C VAL A 4 -7.26 2.99 -14.64
N ASN A 5 -8.49 3.33 -14.29
CA ASN A 5 -9.04 4.68 -14.36
C ASN A 5 -9.40 5.15 -12.96
N PHE A 6 -9.10 6.41 -12.67
CA PHE A 6 -9.46 7.07 -11.41
C PHE A 6 -10.48 8.16 -11.71
N GLN A 7 -11.51 8.26 -10.87
CA GLN A 7 -12.49 9.33 -10.92
C GLN A 7 -12.50 10.04 -9.57
N GLU A 8 -12.27 11.35 -9.60
CA GLU A 8 -12.43 12.19 -8.42
C GLU A 8 -13.91 12.25 -8.03
N THR A 9 -14.19 12.13 -6.73
CA THR A 9 -15.55 12.20 -6.19
C THR A 9 -15.53 12.71 -4.75
N SER A 10 -16.55 13.50 -4.38
CA SER A 10 -16.84 13.84 -2.98
C SER A 10 -17.86 12.88 -2.34
N GLU A 11 -18.46 12.01 -3.14
CA GLU A 11 -19.46 11.04 -2.70
C GLU A 11 -18.85 9.63 -2.67
N LEU A 12 -18.75 9.06 -1.47
CA LEU A 12 -18.33 7.67 -1.28
C LEU A 12 -19.53 6.75 -1.47
N THR A 13 -19.33 5.63 -2.15
CA THR A 13 -20.39 4.66 -2.42
C THR A 13 -19.93 3.24 -2.20
N ASP A 14 -20.82 2.40 -1.67
CA ASP A 14 -20.59 0.96 -1.52
C ASP A 14 -21.20 0.18 -2.70
N ALA A 15 -21.43 0.86 -3.83
CA ALA A 15 -21.90 0.22 -5.05
C ALA A 15 -20.92 -0.87 -5.53
N SER A 16 -21.47 -1.98 -6.00
CA SER A 16 -20.68 -3.09 -6.54
C SER A 16 -19.80 -2.62 -7.69
N GLY A 17 -18.52 -3.00 -7.67
CA GLY A 17 -17.54 -2.63 -8.69
C GLY A 17 -16.91 -1.25 -8.50
N ILE A 18 -17.26 -0.51 -7.44
CA ILE A 18 -16.61 0.76 -7.09
C ILE A 18 -15.75 0.55 -5.84
N HIS A 19 -14.49 0.99 -5.91
CA HIS A 19 -13.54 0.97 -4.80
C HIS A 19 -13.13 2.39 -4.45
N ASN A 20 -13.39 2.81 -3.22
CA ASN A 20 -13.10 4.16 -2.77
C ASN A 20 -11.68 4.25 -2.21
N ILE A 21 -10.92 5.25 -2.67
CA ILE A 21 -9.62 5.63 -2.11
C ILE A 21 -9.76 7.00 -1.46
N ILE A 22 -9.36 7.12 -0.20
CA ILE A 22 -9.45 8.34 0.60
C ILE A 22 -8.05 8.76 0.99
N PHE A 23 -7.59 9.89 0.45
CA PHE A 23 -6.33 10.49 0.85
C PHE A 23 -6.56 11.37 2.09
N THR A 24 -5.90 11.03 3.18
CA THR A 24 -5.97 11.74 4.47
C THR A 24 -4.63 12.39 4.77
N TYR A 25 -4.61 13.71 4.94
CA TYR A 25 -3.42 14.41 5.41
C TYR A 25 -3.36 14.44 6.95
N LYS A 26 -2.30 13.89 7.53
CA LYS A 26 -2.07 13.84 8.98
C LYS A 26 -0.57 13.94 9.26
N ASP A 27 -0.12 15.06 9.84
CA ASP A 27 1.31 15.35 10.05
C ASP A 27 1.77 15.16 11.51
N THR A 28 1.07 14.33 12.28
CA THR A 28 1.29 14.23 13.74
C THR A 28 2.20 13.09 14.18
N ASP A 29 2.25 11.98 13.42
CA ASP A 29 3.02 10.77 13.76
C ASP A 29 4.06 10.41 12.69
N GLY A 30 4.13 11.18 11.59
CA GLY A 30 5.05 10.93 10.48
C GLY A 30 4.71 9.69 9.65
N PHE A 31 3.60 9.01 9.92
CA PHE A 31 3.20 7.81 9.19
C PHE A 31 2.71 8.17 7.80
N CYS A 32 3.19 7.43 6.80
CA CYS A 32 2.70 7.48 5.45
C CYS A 32 2.35 6.08 4.97
N GLY A 33 1.25 5.96 4.23
CA GLY A 33 0.92 4.75 3.49
C GLY A 33 -0.48 4.25 3.77
N VAL A 34 -0.67 2.96 3.55
CA VAL A 34 -1.90 2.23 3.87
C VAL A 34 -1.60 1.26 5.01
N ALA A 35 -2.63 0.88 5.76
CA ALA A 35 -2.49 -0.20 6.73
C ALA A 35 -2.20 -1.52 5.99
N LEU A 36 -1.45 -2.44 6.62
CA LEU A 36 -1.08 -3.71 5.98
C LEU A 36 -2.29 -4.55 5.60
N GLU A 37 -3.33 -4.50 6.43
CA GLU A 37 -4.62 -5.12 6.19
C GLU A 37 -5.43 -4.44 5.09
N ASP A 38 -5.00 -3.30 4.53
CA ASP A 38 -5.66 -2.58 3.44
C ASP A 38 -4.89 -2.71 2.11
N VAL A 39 -3.82 -3.52 2.06
CA VAL A 39 -3.17 -3.87 0.78
C VAL A 39 -4.11 -4.76 -0.03
N GLY A 40 -4.49 -4.29 -1.21
CA GLY A 40 -5.37 -5.00 -2.14
C GLY A 40 -6.86 -4.76 -1.96
N LEU A 41 -7.61 -5.17 -2.98
CA LEU A 41 -9.06 -5.00 -3.02
C LEU A 41 -9.73 -6.06 -2.14
N TRP A 42 -10.22 -5.64 -0.98
CA TRP A 42 -10.99 -6.51 -0.10
C TRP A 42 -12.41 -6.70 -0.65
N LYS A 43 -12.89 -7.95 -0.65
CA LYS A 43 -14.27 -8.34 -1.06
C LYS A 43 -15.40 -7.67 -0.25
N ARG A 44 -15.09 -6.81 0.73
CA ARG A 44 -16.02 -6.24 1.70
C ARG A 44 -16.34 -4.75 1.47
N ASN A 45 -16.05 -4.17 0.29
CA ASN A 45 -16.24 -2.75 0.00
C ASN A 45 -15.63 -1.84 1.09
N ARG A 46 -14.46 -2.21 1.60
CA ARG A 46 -13.75 -1.35 2.55
C ARG A 46 -13.22 -0.12 1.82
N LYS A 47 -13.27 1.01 2.51
CA LYS A 47 -12.65 2.25 2.08
C LYS A 47 -11.14 2.12 2.31
N HIS A 48 -10.34 2.39 1.28
CA HIS A 48 -8.89 2.41 1.38
C HIS A 48 -8.43 3.79 1.82
N VAL A 49 -7.91 3.91 3.04
CA VAL A 49 -7.38 5.19 3.53
C VAL A 49 -5.88 5.24 3.30
N VAL A 50 -5.44 6.21 2.53
CA VAL A 50 -4.03 6.53 2.30
C VAL A 50 -3.65 7.72 3.17
N TYR A 51 -2.71 7.53 4.09
CA TYR A 51 -2.20 8.59 4.95
C TYR A 51 -1.02 9.29 4.29
N LEU A 52 -1.07 10.62 4.27
CA LEU A 52 -0.05 11.49 3.76
C LEU A 52 0.40 12.48 4.84
N THR A 53 1.70 12.78 4.84
CA THR A 53 2.33 13.81 5.67
C THR A 53 3.10 14.76 4.76
N ARG A 54 3.70 15.81 5.33
CA ARG A 54 4.58 16.71 4.57
C ARG A 54 5.80 16.00 3.97
N TYR A 55 6.18 14.82 4.47
CA TYR A 55 7.38 14.10 4.03
C TYR A 55 7.15 13.18 2.83
N CYS A 56 5.89 12.86 2.52
CA CYS A 56 5.52 11.86 1.51
C CYS A 56 4.43 12.34 0.54
N ILE A 57 4.17 13.64 0.52
CA ILE A 57 3.24 14.26 -0.43
C ILE A 57 3.94 14.57 -1.76
N ASP A 58 4.43 13.53 -2.42
CA ASP A 58 5.00 13.60 -3.76
C ASP A 58 4.40 12.55 -4.70
N LYS A 59 4.51 12.78 -6.01
CA LYS A 59 3.86 11.95 -7.02
C LYS A 59 4.31 10.49 -7.00
N TRP A 60 5.56 10.21 -6.61
CA TRP A 60 6.12 8.86 -6.59
C TRP A 60 5.59 8.09 -5.39
N TYR A 61 5.56 8.73 -4.22
CA TYR A 61 4.99 8.12 -3.04
C TYR A 61 3.50 7.86 -3.19
N ILE A 62 2.74 8.83 -3.73
CA ILE A 62 1.31 8.66 -3.98
C ILE A 62 1.07 7.48 -4.94
N ALA A 63 1.87 7.34 -6.00
CA ALA A 63 1.79 6.20 -6.90
C ALA A 63 2.11 4.87 -6.20
N HIS A 64 3.13 4.84 -5.33
CA HIS A 64 3.49 3.70 -4.51
C HIS A 64 2.33 3.27 -3.58
N ALA A 65 1.70 4.22 -2.87
CA ALA A 65 0.55 3.93 -2.02
C ALA A 65 -0.67 3.43 -2.83
N VAL A 66 -0.92 3.99 -4.02
CA VAL A 66 -1.97 3.50 -4.91
C VAL A 66 -1.69 2.08 -5.40
N PHE A 67 -0.43 1.69 -5.64
CA PHE A 67 -0.09 0.30 -5.94
C PHE A 67 -0.44 -0.65 -4.81
N HIS A 68 -0.19 -0.26 -3.56
CA HIS A 68 -0.64 -1.05 -2.41
C HIS A 68 -2.16 -1.20 -2.38
N VAL A 69 -2.92 -0.13 -2.64
CA VAL A 69 -4.40 -0.22 -2.74
C VAL A 69 -4.83 -1.21 -3.83
N LEU A 70 -4.14 -1.23 -4.97
CA LEU A 70 -4.39 -2.17 -6.06
C LEU A 70 -3.94 -3.62 -5.75
N GLY A 71 -3.26 -3.85 -4.62
CA GLY A 71 -2.85 -5.18 -4.16
C GLY A 71 -1.45 -5.58 -4.54
N VAL A 72 -0.60 -4.61 -4.87
CA VAL A 72 0.82 -4.84 -5.15
C VAL A 72 1.61 -4.60 -3.86
N PRO A 73 2.16 -5.65 -3.22
CA PRO A 73 3.04 -5.49 -2.06
C PRO A 73 4.42 -4.96 -2.47
N HIS A 74 5.35 -4.78 -1.52
CA HIS A 74 6.72 -4.45 -1.88
C HIS A 74 7.38 -5.61 -2.64
N GLU A 75 8.18 -5.28 -3.64
CA GLU A 75 8.84 -6.26 -4.52
C GLU A 75 9.75 -7.23 -3.75
N VAL A 76 10.36 -6.76 -2.65
CA VAL A 76 11.20 -7.58 -1.75
C VAL A 76 10.44 -8.67 -1.02
N ASN A 77 9.11 -8.62 -1.03
CA ASN A 77 8.25 -9.65 -0.44
C ASN A 77 7.91 -10.77 -1.43
N ARG A 78 8.41 -10.75 -2.66
CA ARG A 78 8.19 -11.86 -3.59
C ARG A 78 8.76 -13.18 -3.05
N PRO A 79 8.14 -14.34 -3.35
CA PRO A 79 8.63 -15.64 -2.90
C PRO A 79 10.03 -15.98 -3.43
N ASP A 80 10.34 -15.52 -4.64
CA ASP A 80 11.59 -15.76 -5.37
C ASP A 80 12.64 -14.66 -5.14
N ARG A 81 12.39 -13.70 -4.24
CA ARG A 81 13.32 -12.57 -4.03
C ARG A 81 14.74 -13.02 -3.67
N ASP A 82 14.89 -14.16 -2.99
CA ASP A 82 16.20 -14.69 -2.55
C ASP A 82 17.10 -15.11 -3.74
N ASP A 83 16.54 -15.25 -4.94
CA ASP A 83 17.32 -15.48 -6.18
C ASP A 83 17.98 -14.20 -6.70
N PHE A 84 17.57 -13.02 -6.22
CA PHE A 84 18.00 -11.71 -6.72
C PHE A 84 18.60 -10.81 -5.65
N VAL A 85 18.10 -10.87 -4.40
CA VAL A 85 18.52 -10.02 -3.29
C VAL A 85 18.62 -10.81 -1.99
N GLN A 86 19.62 -10.49 -1.17
CA GLN A 86 19.78 -11.01 0.18
C GLN A 86 19.41 -9.93 1.20
N ILE A 87 18.51 -10.25 2.13
CA ILE A 87 18.18 -9.35 3.24
C ILE A 87 19.09 -9.66 4.42
N ASN A 88 19.91 -8.68 4.82
CA ASN A 88 20.71 -8.78 6.03
C ASN A 88 19.87 -8.39 7.25
N PHE A 89 19.14 -9.36 7.81
CA PHE A 89 18.30 -9.15 8.99
C PHE A 89 19.08 -8.67 10.22
N GLY A 90 20.40 -8.90 10.30
CA GLY A 90 21.23 -8.39 11.40
C GLY A 90 21.35 -6.85 11.43
N ASN A 91 20.96 -6.18 10.34
CA ASN A 91 20.93 -4.72 10.24
C ASN A 91 19.52 -4.12 10.41
N LEU A 92 18.52 -4.94 10.78
CA LEU A 92 17.13 -4.50 10.95
C LEU A 92 16.75 -4.51 12.43
N ASP A 93 15.91 -3.56 12.83
CA ASP A 93 15.20 -3.66 14.09
C ASP A 93 14.19 -4.81 14.02
N ARG A 94 13.97 -5.51 15.13
CA ARG A 94 13.12 -6.71 15.17
C ARG A 94 11.69 -6.41 14.72
N GLU A 95 11.20 -5.21 15.02
CA GLU A 95 9.87 -4.75 14.63
C GLU A 95 9.72 -4.59 13.11
N ASP A 96 10.82 -4.34 12.39
CA ASP A 96 10.81 -4.17 10.93
C ASP A 96 10.88 -5.48 10.15
N TYR A 97 11.13 -6.61 10.82
CA TYR A 97 11.25 -7.91 10.13
C TYR A 97 9.98 -8.25 9.33
N MET A 98 8.82 -7.84 9.84
CA MET A 98 7.54 -8.05 9.16
C MET A 98 7.48 -7.40 7.78
N HIS A 99 8.16 -6.27 7.56
CA HIS A 99 8.18 -5.57 6.27
C HIS A 99 8.96 -6.34 5.18
N PHE A 100 9.78 -7.33 5.56
CA PHE A 100 10.62 -8.12 4.64
C PHE A 100 10.20 -9.59 4.56
N GLN A 101 9.06 -9.95 5.16
CA GLN A 101 8.50 -11.29 5.05
C GLN A 101 8.05 -11.56 3.62
N LYS A 102 8.29 -12.78 3.13
CA LYS A 102 7.83 -13.18 1.80
C LYS A 102 6.32 -13.44 1.83
N HIS A 103 5.58 -13.00 0.82
CA HIS A 103 4.19 -13.36 0.63
C HIS A 103 4.09 -14.77 0.10
N ASN A 104 3.37 -15.64 0.80
CA ASN A 104 3.12 -17.00 0.31
C ASN A 104 2.05 -16.95 -0.78
N ILE A 105 2.35 -17.51 -1.96
CA ILE A 105 1.38 -17.71 -3.03
C ILE A 105 0.68 -19.05 -2.79
N HIS A 106 -0.21 -19.12 -1.78
CA HIS A 106 -1.11 -20.27 -1.58
C HIS A 106 -2.50 -19.78 -1.14
#